data_AF-A0AB39AL19-F1
#
_entry.id   AF-A0AB39AL19-F1
#
_cell.length_a   1.000
_cell.length_b   1.000
_cell.length_c   1.000
_cell.angle_alpha   90.00
_cell.angle_beta   90.00
_cell.angle_gamma   90.00
#
_symmetry.space_group_name_H-M   'P 1'
#
loop_
_entity.id
_entity.type
_entity.pdbx_description
1 polymer ?
#
loop_
_entity_poly.entity_id
_entity_poly.type
_entity_poly.pdbx_seq_one_letter_code
_entity_poly.pdbx_strand_id
1 'polypeptide(L)'
;MKTLYKSFLISAALAVSFSATALEPMKERAQVKHINSTLLMPDGSDMNVDMSLDCGSKFNNTGIIITTEQGAKFLANAYSKLYSFAAGEKVRQAWQMKANPDDPRKPTMLLINEFGALEWPDNSSKLIKSKNFSNYSARSINIGPKVLQLCGTRSHHPTELQ
;
A
#
# COMPACT_ATOMS: atom_id res chain seq x y z
N MET A 1 35.02 -51.74 33.06
CA MET A 1 33.84 -50.87 33.19
C MET A 1 34.21 -49.51 32.59
N LYS A 2 33.54 -49.10 31.51
CA LYS A 2 33.88 -47.90 30.72
C LYS A 2 33.07 -46.71 31.25
N THR A 3 33.76 -45.69 31.75
CA THR A 3 33.18 -44.41 32.17
C THR A 3 32.97 -43.51 30.94
N LEU A 4 31.72 -43.33 30.55
CA LEU A 4 31.29 -42.44 29.46
C LEU A 4 31.16 -41.00 29.97
N TYR A 5 32.05 -40.13 29.50
CA TYR A 5 31.98 -38.69 29.68
C TYR A 5 30.74 -38.12 28.96
N LYS A 6 29.89 -37.42 29.71
CA LYS A 6 28.74 -36.68 29.17
C LYS A 6 29.20 -35.31 28.68
N SER A 7 29.24 -35.13 27.37
CA SER A 7 29.42 -33.82 26.73
C SER A 7 28.08 -33.09 26.66
N PHE A 8 27.90 -32.05 27.48
CA PHE A 8 26.79 -31.10 27.34
C PHE A 8 27.21 -30.01 26.35
N LEU A 9 26.70 -30.06 25.12
CA LEU A 9 26.78 -28.94 24.18
C LEU A 9 25.58 -28.03 24.42
N ILE A 10 25.84 -26.86 25.01
CA ILE A 10 24.85 -25.78 25.13
C ILE A 10 24.89 -24.99 23.82
N SER A 11 23.97 -25.27 22.90
CA SER A 11 23.73 -24.44 21.73
C SER A 11 22.92 -23.21 22.15
N ALA A 12 23.60 -22.09 22.39
CA ALA A 12 22.95 -20.79 22.55
C ALA A 12 22.45 -20.31 21.18
N ALA A 13 21.16 -20.53 20.89
CA ALA A 13 20.50 -19.90 19.76
C ALA A 13 20.29 -18.41 20.07
N LEU A 14 21.12 -17.55 19.47
CA LEU A 14 20.86 -16.11 19.42
C LEU A 14 19.60 -15.89 18.54
N ALA A 15 18.44 -15.83 19.17
CA ALA A 15 17.23 -15.33 18.53
C ALA A 15 17.38 -13.81 18.37
N VAL A 16 17.93 -13.37 17.24
CA VAL A 16 17.87 -11.97 16.81
C VAL A 16 16.40 -11.69 16.50
N SER A 17 15.68 -11.22 17.52
CA SER A 17 14.33 -10.72 17.38
C SER A 17 14.45 -9.39 16.66
N PHE A 18 14.15 -9.37 15.36
CA PHE A 18 13.91 -8.12 14.65
C PHE A 18 12.72 -7.45 15.33
N SER A 19 12.98 -6.44 16.15
CA SER A 19 11.94 -5.62 16.76
C SER A 19 11.23 -4.85 15.66
N ALA A 20 10.09 -5.36 15.17
CA ALA A 20 9.14 -4.54 14.45
C ALA A 20 8.64 -3.47 15.44
N THR A 21 9.10 -2.23 15.26
CA THR A 21 8.71 -1.11 16.12
C THR A 21 7.27 -0.73 15.82
N ALA A 22 6.31 -1.04 16.70
CA ALA A 22 4.91 -0.65 16.55
C ALA A 22 4.73 0.84 16.22
N LEU A 23 3.61 1.22 15.59
CA LEU A 23 3.23 2.61 15.35
C LEU A 23 3.38 3.45 16.63
N GLU A 24 4.19 4.49 16.54
CA GLU A 24 4.36 5.43 17.65
C GLU A 24 3.11 6.32 17.78
N PRO A 25 2.56 6.51 19.00
CA PRO A 25 1.46 7.43 19.21
C PRO A 25 1.83 8.87 18.84
N MET A 26 0.98 9.54 18.06
CA MET A 26 1.12 10.98 17.82
C MET A 26 0.52 11.75 19.00
N LYS A 27 1.28 12.72 19.53
CA LYS A 27 0.93 13.48 20.74
C LYS A 27 -0.46 14.14 20.69
N GLU A 28 -0.85 14.65 19.53
CA GLU A 28 -2.08 15.46 19.34
C GLU A 28 -2.99 14.90 18.24
N ARG A 29 -2.82 13.62 17.85
CA ARG A 29 -3.60 13.02 16.75
C ARG A 29 -3.82 11.53 16.97
N ALA A 30 -5.09 11.10 16.94
CA ALA A 30 -5.39 9.68 16.84
C ALA A 30 -4.98 9.16 15.44
N GLN A 31 -4.35 7.99 15.42
CA GLN A 31 -3.98 7.30 14.18
C GLN A 31 -4.82 6.04 14.03
N VAL A 32 -5.26 5.77 12.80
CA VAL A 32 -5.94 4.52 12.49
C VAL A 32 -4.88 3.42 12.50
N LYS A 33 -4.98 2.51 13.48
CA LYS A 33 -4.08 1.36 13.60
C LYS A 33 -4.58 0.14 12.82
N HIS A 34 -5.90 0.03 12.68
CA HIS A 34 -6.57 -1.16 12.18
C HIS A 34 -7.93 -0.82 11.60
N ILE A 35 -8.31 -1.48 10.51
CA ILE A 35 -9.61 -1.35 9.85
C ILE A 35 -10.21 -2.76 9.67
N ASN A 36 -11.45 -2.92 10.11
CA ASN A 36 -12.28 -4.09 9.79
C ASN A 36 -13.46 -3.63 8.92
N SER A 37 -13.66 -4.31 7.80
CA SER A 37 -14.69 -3.94 6.81
C SER A 37 -15.37 -5.18 6.24
N THR A 38 -16.65 -5.06 5.91
CA THR A 38 -17.39 -6.06 5.14
C THR A 38 -17.47 -5.63 3.68
N LEU A 39 -17.09 -6.53 2.78
CA LEU A 39 -17.16 -6.34 1.33
C LEU A 39 -18.39 -7.06 0.78
N LEU A 40 -19.20 -6.34 0.02
CA LEU A 40 -20.27 -6.93 -0.78
C LEU A 40 -19.67 -7.57 -2.04
N MET A 41 -19.89 -8.87 -2.21
CA MET A 41 -19.36 -9.67 -3.31
C MET A 41 -20.30 -9.63 -4.53
N PRO A 42 -19.81 -9.94 -5.75
CA PRO A 42 -20.66 -9.95 -6.95
C PRO A 42 -21.82 -10.95 -6.91
N ASP A 43 -21.70 -12.02 -6.13
CA ASP A 43 -22.77 -12.99 -5.88
C ASP A 43 -23.74 -12.57 -4.77
N GLY A 44 -23.56 -11.37 -4.20
CA GLY A 44 -24.37 -10.82 -3.11
C GLY A 44 -23.95 -11.29 -1.71
N SER A 45 -22.91 -12.13 -1.59
CA SER A 45 -22.39 -12.55 -0.29
C SER A 45 -21.54 -11.46 0.38
N ASP A 46 -21.35 -11.59 1.70
CA ASP A 46 -20.49 -10.72 2.49
C ASP A 46 -19.13 -11.38 2.73
N MET A 47 -18.05 -10.61 2.56
CA MET A 47 -16.69 -11.03 2.91
C MET A 47 -16.06 -10.05 3.89
N ASN A 48 -15.66 -10.52 5.05
CA ASN A 48 -14.94 -9.70 6.03
C ASN A 48 -13.46 -9.58 5.69
N VAL A 49 -12.96 -8.36 5.76
CA VAL A 49 -11.56 -8.02 5.53
C VAL A 49 -11.02 -7.26 6.72
N ASP A 50 -9.85 -7.67 7.14
CA ASP A 50 -9.07 -7.08 8.21
C ASP A 50 -7.80 -6.49 7.62
N MET A 51 -7.54 -5.22 7.92
CA MET A 51 -6.37 -4.49 7.49
C MET A 51 -5.67 -3.82 8.68
N SER A 52 -4.50 -4.35 9.04
CA SER A 52 -3.57 -3.68 9.95
C SER A 52 -2.81 -2.58 9.22
N LEU A 53 -2.80 -1.37 9.77
CA LEU A 53 -1.95 -0.26 9.36
C LEU A 53 -0.72 -0.12 10.26
N ASP A 54 -0.53 -1.07 11.20
CA ASP A 54 0.59 -1.07 12.13
C ASP A 54 1.92 -1.41 11.44
N CYS A 55 3.03 -1.09 12.10
CA CYS A 55 4.37 -1.36 11.59
C CYS A 55 4.57 -2.85 11.28
N GLY A 56 5.28 -3.13 10.18
CA GLY A 56 5.47 -4.47 9.66
C GLY A 56 4.31 -4.97 8.78
N SER A 57 3.18 -4.26 8.74
CA SER A 57 2.13 -4.52 7.76
C SER A 57 2.53 -4.00 6.38
N LYS A 58 2.14 -4.72 5.31
CA LYS A 58 2.22 -4.24 3.93
C LYS A 58 1.39 -2.97 3.65
N PHE A 59 0.56 -2.56 4.60
CA PHE A 59 -0.30 -1.40 4.52
C PHE A 59 0.12 -0.26 5.46
N ASN A 60 1.24 -0.38 6.18
CA ASN A 60 1.70 0.62 7.16
C ASN A 60 1.86 2.04 6.58
N ASN A 61 2.17 2.14 5.28
CA ASN A 61 2.37 3.40 4.57
C ASN A 61 1.12 3.83 3.76
N THR A 62 -0.04 3.23 4.01
CA THR A 62 -1.29 3.57 3.31
C THR A 62 -1.78 4.93 3.78
N GLY A 63 -1.78 5.92 2.87
CA GLY A 63 -2.29 7.25 3.16
C GLY A 63 -3.74 7.46 2.71
N ILE A 64 -4.17 6.78 1.64
CA ILE A 64 -5.49 6.94 1.04
C ILE A 64 -6.03 5.57 0.62
N ILE A 65 -7.30 5.32 0.97
CA ILE A 65 -8.05 4.12 0.57
C ILE A 65 -9.23 4.59 -0.28
N ILE A 66 -9.32 4.08 -1.51
CA ILE A 66 -10.39 4.41 -2.45
C ILE A 66 -11.26 3.16 -2.63
N THR A 67 -12.52 3.23 -2.22
CA THR A 67 -13.46 2.10 -2.24
C THR A 67 -14.62 2.27 -3.23
N THR A 68 -14.69 3.41 -3.92
CA THR A 68 -15.79 3.76 -4.82
C THR A 68 -15.30 4.24 -6.18
N GLU A 69 -16.16 4.14 -7.19
CA GLU A 69 -15.87 4.62 -8.54
C GLU A 69 -15.64 6.14 -8.55
N GLN A 70 -16.41 6.91 -7.78
CA GLN A 70 -16.26 8.37 -7.68
C GLN A 70 -14.91 8.73 -7.07
N GLY A 71 -14.45 7.98 -6.06
CA GLY A 71 -13.11 8.14 -5.51
C GLY A 71 -12.02 7.81 -6.54
N ALA A 72 -12.20 6.76 -7.34
CA ALA A 72 -11.25 6.40 -8.40
C ALA A 72 -11.20 7.46 -9.51
N LYS A 73 -12.36 8.04 -9.89
CA LYS A 73 -12.44 9.16 -10.84
C LYS A 73 -11.73 10.40 -10.30
N PHE A 74 -11.94 10.73 -9.02
CA PHE A 74 -11.24 11.83 -8.37
C PHE A 74 -9.73 11.62 -8.42
N LEU A 75 -9.27 10.41 -8.08
CA LEU A 75 -7.85 10.06 -8.11
C LEU A 75 -7.25 10.15 -9.51
N ALA A 76 -7.93 9.59 -10.51
CA ALA A 76 -7.49 9.65 -11.91
C ALA A 76 -7.36 11.11 -12.38
N ASN A 77 -8.35 11.96 -12.08
CA ASN A 77 -8.30 13.37 -12.42
C ASN A 77 -7.14 14.10 -11.72
N ALA A 78 -6.88 13.79 -10.45
CA ALA A 78 -5.75 14.34 -9.72
C ALA A 78 -4.42 13.93 -10.39
N TYR A 79 -4.26 12.65 -10.73
CA TYR A 79 -3.06 12.15 -11.42
C TYR A 79 -2.92 12.75 -12.82
N SER A 80 -4.02 12.94 -13.56
CA SER A 80 -4.03 13.63 -14.85
C SER A 80 -3.48 15.05 -14.76
N LYS A 81 -3.84 15.79 -13.71
CA LYS A 81 -3.45 17.19 -13.53
C LYS A 81 -2.04 17.35 -12.96
N LEU A 82 -1.64 16.44 -12.08
CA LEU A 82 -0.37 16.49 -11.38
C LEU A 82 0.76 15.86 -12.22
N TYR A 83 0.53 14.68 -12.80
CA TYR A 83 1.61 13.84 -13.33
C TYR A 83 1.57 13.64 -14.85
N SER A 84 0.38 13.63 -15.47
CA SER A 84 0.11 13.67 -16.93
C SER A 84 -1.21 12.97 -17.21
N PHE A 85 -1.80 13.21 -18.39
CA PHE A 85 -2.96 12.45 -18.85
C PHE A 85 -2.73 10.93 -18.76
N ALA A 86 -1.54 10.45 -19.17
CA ALA A 86 -1.17 9.04 -19.10
C ALA A 86 -1.19 8.48 -17.67
N ALA A 87 -0.75 9.26 -16.69
CA ALA A 87 -0.81 8.85 -15.29
C ALA A 87 -2.24 8.67 -14.78
N GLY A 88 -3.14 9.59 -15.12
CA GLY A 88 -4.56 9.44 -14.79
C GLY A 88 -5.22 8.27 -15.51
N GLU A 89 -4.86 8.01 -16.77
CA GLU A 89 -5.34 6.83 -17.50
C GLU A 89 -4.89 5.52 -16.85
N LYS A 90 -3.65 5.43 -16.35
CA LYS A 90 -3.21 4.26 -15.58
C LYS A 90 -4.04 4.05 -14.32
N VAL A 91 -4.41 5.11 -13.60
CA VAL A 91 -5.34 4.99 -12.45
C VAL A 91 -6.71 4.50 -12.89
N ARG A 92 -7.25 5.03 -13.99
CA ARG A 92 -8.55 4.59 -14.53
C ARG A 92 -8.50 3.10 -14.90
N GLN A 93 -7.43 2.67 -15.56
CA GLN A 93 -7.21 1.26 -15.92
C GLN A 93 -7.10 0.37 -14.67
N ALA A 94 -6.34 0.80 -13.66
CA ALA A 94 -6.24 0.06 -12.40
C ALA A 94 -7.59 -0.16 -11.71
N TRP A 95 -8.52 0.78 -11.81
CA TRP A 95 -9.88 0.56 -11.31
C TRP A 95 -10.70 -0.40 -12.19
N GLN A 96 -10.59 -0.25 -13.52
CA GLN A 96 -11.50 -0.91 -14.45
C GLN A 96 -11.05 -2.30 -14.92
N MET A 97 -9.79 -2.66 -14.70
CA MET A 97 -9.20 -3.93 -15.10
C MET A 97 -8.84 -4.78 -13.88
N LYS A 98 -8.82 -6.10 -14.07
CA LYS A 98 -8.26 -7.02 -13.06
C LYS A 98 -6.77 -6.73 -12.89
N ALA A 99 -6.25 -6.90 -11.67
CA ALA A 99 -4.81 -6.72 -11.43
C ALA A 99 -4.00 -7.84 -12.09
N ASN A 100 -4.53 -9.06 -12.08
CA ASN A 100 -4.05 -10.21 -12.85
C ASN A 100 -5.21 -10.83 -13.67
N PRO A 101 -4.94 -11.40 -14.87
CA PRO A 101 -5.99 -12.01 -15.70
C PRO A 101 -6.83 -13.06 -14.96
N ASP A 102 -6.17 -13.83 -14.10
CA ASP A 102 -6.74 -14.94 -13.33
C ASP A 102 -7.48 -14.49 -12.06
N ASP A 103 -7.43 -13.20 -11.72
CA ASP A 103 -8.18 -12.71 -10.56
C ASP A 103 -9.68 -12.94 -10.77
N PRO A 104 -10.44 -13.38 -9.76
CA PRO A 104 -11.87 -13.66 -9.94
C PRO A 104 -12.69 -12.39 -10.22
N ARG A 105 -12.14 -11.21 -9.94
CA ARG A 105 -12.83 -9.92 -10.07
C ARG A 105 -11.86 -8.76 -10.22
N LYS A 106 -12.41 -7.60 -10.57
CA LYS A 106 -11.71 -6.31 -10.53
C LYS A 106 -11.40 -5.90 -9.07
N PRO A 107 -10.47 -4.97 -8.85
CA PRO A 107 -10.11 -4.53 -7.51
C PRO A 107 -11.31 -3.99 -6.75
N THR A 108 -11.34 -4.26 -5.45
CA THR A 108 -12.35 -3.71 -4.53
C THR A 108 -11.94 -2.34 -4.02
N MET A 109 -10.64 -2.09 -3.90
CA MET A 109 -10.11 -0.80 -3.52
C MET A 109 -8.79 -0.50 -4.22
N LEU A 110 -8.51 0.79 -4.36
CA LEU A 110 -7.16 1.28 -4.66
C LEU A 110 -6.56 1.83 -3.37
N LEU A 111 -5.29 1.50 -3.14
CA LEU A 111 -4.52 2.06 -2.03
C LEU A 111 -3.45 2.99 -2.58
N ILE A 112 -3.27 4.13 -1.94
CA ILE A 112 -2.12 4.98 -2.18
C ILE A 112 -1.12 4.76 -1.05
N ASN A 113 -0.05 4.05 -1.40
CA ASN A 113 1.08 3.82 -0.51
C ASN A 113 2.23 4.71 -0.97
N GLU A 114 3.12 5.07 -0.05
CA GLU A 114 4.45 5.63 -0.34
C GLU A 114 4.46 6.73 -1.41
N PHE A 115 4.39 7.98 -0.94
CA PHE A 115 4.45 9.14 -1.81
C PHE A 115 5.83 9.26 -2.47
N GLY A 116 5.88 8.92 -3.76
CA GLY A 116 7.00 9.14 -4.65
C GLY A 116 7.89 7.92 -4.87
N ALA A 117 7.28 6.83 -5.32
CA ALA A 117 7.95 5.61 -5.74
C ALA A 117 7.71 5.24 -7.22
N LEU A 118 6.78 5.91 -7.92
CA LEU A 118 6.47 5.62 -9.32
C LEU A 118 7.05 6.66 -10.25
N GLU A 119 7.97 6.24 -11.12
CA GLU A 119 8.46 7.03 -12.24
C GLU A 119 7.45 7.00 -13.39
N TRP A 120 6.84 8.15 -13.67
CA TRP A 120 5.96 8.33 -14.82
C TRP A 120 6.83 8.66 -16.04
N PRO A 121 6.72 7.90 -17.15
CA PRO A 121 7.62 8.00 -18.29
C PRO A 121 7.42 9.25 -19.17
N ASP A 122 6.88 10.34 -18.62
CA ASP A 122 6.55 11.54 -19.40
C ASP A 122 7.65 12.61 -19.30
N ASN A 123 7.96 13.23 -20.45
CA ASN A 123 9.04 14.22 -20.62
C ASN A 123 8.64 15.61 -20.08
N SER A 124 7.63 15.69 -19.24
CA SER A 124 7.11 16.98 -18.77
C SER A 124 8.12 17.63 -17.82
N SER A 125 8.34 18.94 -17.96
CA SER A 125 9.30 19.75 -17.17
C SER A 125 8.62 20.56 -16.06
N LYS A 126 7.37 20.23 -15.77
CA LYS A 126 6.45 20.97 -14.90
C LYS A 126 6.76 20.78 -13.41
N LEU A 127 7.35 21.74 -12.72
CA LEU A 127 7.56 21.63 -11.27
C LEU A 127 6.23 21.74 -10.49
N ILE A 128 5.85 20.71 -9.72
CA ILE A 128 4.80 20.84 -8.70
C ILE A 128 5.42 21.47 -7.46
N LYS A 129 4.95 22.67 -7.10
CA LYS A 129 5.22 23.25 -5.78
C LYS A 129 4.22 22.67 -4.79
N SER A 130 4.57 21.58 -4.11
CA SER A 130 3.79 21.10 -2.97
C SER A 130 4.17 21.90 -1.72
N LYS A 131 3.20 22.59 -1.12
CA LYS A 131 3.34 23.03 0.28
C LYS A 131 3.16 21.80 1.16
N ASN A 132 4.23 21.26 1.72
CA ASN A 132 4.06 20.34 2.85
C ASN A 132 3.63 21.15 4.07
N PHE A 133 2.95 20.50 5.00
CA PHE A 133 2.42 21.14 6.22
C PHE A 133 3.49 21.79 7.12
N SER A 134 4.80 21.50 6.93
CA SER A 134 5.87 22.18 7.67
C SER A 134 7.07 22.68 6.87
N ASN A 135 7.28 22.31 5.60
CA ASN A 135 8.42 22.79 4.81
C ASN A 135 8.20 22.77 3.29
N TYR A 136 8.83 23.69 2.58
CA TYR A 136 8.89 23.69 1.12
C TYR A 136 9.89 22.65 0.62
N SER A 137 9.43 21.65 -0.13
CA SER A 137 10.31 20.84 -0.98
C SER A 137 9.78 20.87 -2.42
N ALA A 138 10.65 21.21 -3.35
CA ALA A 138 10.37 21.03 -4.78
C ALA A 138 10.69 19.57 -5.11
N ARG A 139 9.71 18.80 -5.56
CA ARG A 139 9.91 17.43 -6.05
C ARG A 139 9.71 17.40 -7.56
N SER A 140 10.52 16.59 -8.23
CA SER A 140 10.27 16.26 -9.63
C SER A 140 8.89 15.59 -9.75
N ILE A 141 8.10 16.11 -10.68
CA ILE A 141 6.80 15.59 -11.17
C ILE A 141 6.84 14.14 -11.62
N ASN A 142 8.00 13.64 -12.04
CA ASN A 142 8.03 12.29 -12.59
C ASN A 142 7.84 11.24 -11.50
N ILE A 143 7.86 11.62 -10.22
CA ILE A 143 7.74 10.69 -9.10
C ILE A 143 6.41 10.88 -8.38
N GLY A 144 5.42 10.06 -8.73
CA GLY A 144 4.08 10.06 -8.13
C GLY A 144 3.92 9.07 -6.97
N PRO A 145 2.86 9.21 -6.16
CA PRO A 145 2.49 8.22 -5.15
C PRO A 145 2.13 6.90 -5.83
N LYS A 146 2.49 5.79 -5.18
CA LYS A 146 2.21 4.46 -5.71
C LYS A 146 0.76 4.08 -5.49
N VAL A 147 0.10 3.64 -6.56
CA VAL A 147 -1.28 3.14 -6.50
C VAL A 147 -1.26 1.63 -6.59
N LEU A 148 -1.86 0.97 -5.60
CA LEU A 148 -1.97 -0.49 -5.51
C LEU A 148 -3.42 -0.92 -5.72
N GLN A 149 -3.61 -2.00 -6.46
CA GLN A 149 -4.90 -2.67 -6.60
C GLN A 149 -5.07 -3.73 -5.51
N LEU A 150 -6.20 -3.73 -4.80
CA LEU A 150 -6.49 -4.74 -3.78
C LEU A 150 -7.86 -5.39 -4.01
N CYS A 151 -7.90 -6.72 -4.03
CA CYS A 151 -9.10 -7.55 -4.21
C CYS A 151 -9.68 -8.08 -2.88
N GLY A 152 -9.11 -7.72 -1.73
CA GLY A 152 -9.61 -8.07 -0.40
C GLY A 152 -9.23 -9.46 0.13
N THR A 153 -8.40 -10.24 -0.57
CA THR A 153 -7.99 -11.59 -0.14
C THR A 153 -6.47 -11.70 0.04
N ARG A 154 -6.02 -12.56 0.95
CA ARG A 154 -4.59 -12.80 1.27
C ARG A 154 -3.81 -13.50 0.15
N SER A 155 -4.50 -14.16 -0.79
CA SER A 155 -3.89 -15.05 -1.78
C SER A 155 -3.42 -14.37 -3.07
N HIS A 156 -3.55 -13.05 -3.19
CA HIS A 156 -3.06 -12.30 -4.33
C HIS A 156 -1.92 -11.38 -3.87
N HIS A 157 -0.77 -11.49 -4.53
CA HIS A 157 0.29 -10.51 -4.39
C HIS A 157 -0.21 -9.19 -5.00
N PRO A 158 -0.22 -8.07 -4.26
CA PRO A 158 -0.65 -6.80 -4.83
C PRO A 158 0.29 -6.44 -5.97
N THR A 159 -0.25 -6.36 -7.18
CA THR A 159 0.51 -5.95 -8.36
C THR A 159 0.65 -4.43 -8.35
N GLU A 160 1.88 -3.97 -8.53
CA GLU A 160 2.18 -2.54 -8.64
C GLU A 160 1.74 -2.05 -10.01
N LEU A 161 1.23 -0.82 -10.07
CA LEU A 161 1.07 -0.13 -11.34
C LEU A 161 2.46 0.14 -11.95
N GLN A 162 2.86 -0.66 -12.94
CA GLN A 162 4.03 -0.38 -13.77
C GLN A 162 3.72 0.75 -14.76
#